data_AF-A0A2D4LL88-F1
#
_entry.id   AF-A0A2D4LL88-F1
#
_cell.length_a   1.000
_cell.length_b   1.000
_cell.length_c   1.000
_cell.angle_alpha   90.00
_cell.angle_beta   90.00
_cell.angle_gamma   90.00
#
_symmetry.space_group_name_H-M   'P 1'
#
loop_
_entity.id
_entity.type
_entity.pdbx_description
1 polymer ?
#
loop_
_entity_poly.entity_id
_entity_poly.type
_entity_poly.pdbx_seq_one_letter_code
_entity_poly.pdbx_strand_id
1 'polypeptide(L)'
;EVQKLDQILTGKDTKFITRTYNYLLEVELEEEIVKGPMIAWARNVGHNINLDEWEKIWTENWKLTLSTAFKENQYKMFYRWHLAPARLAEMYPALKPECWKCKLKKGTFFH
;
A
#
# COMPACT_ATOMS: atom_id res chain seq x y z
N GLU A 1 9.47 29.18 8.44
CA GLU A 1 10.09 28.06 9.21
C GLU A 1 11.28 28.50 10.07
N VAL A 2 12.28 29.22 9.54
CA VAL A 2 13.50 29.64 10.28
C VAL A 2 13.21 30.41 11.59
N GLN A 3 12.22 31.32 11.58
CA GLN A 3 11.89 32.16 12.76
C GLN A 3 11.29 31.38 13.95
N LYS A 4 10.59 30.27 13.71
CA LYS A 4 9.96 29.46 14.77
C LYS A 4 11.01 28.62 15.50
N LEU A 5 11.92 28.01 14.75
CA LEU A 5 13.05 27.26 15.29
C LEU A 5 13.96 28.15 16.14
N ASP A 6 14.27 29.35 15.67
CA ASP A 6 15.09 30.31 16.43
C ASP A 6 14.46 30.66 17.78
N GLN A 7 13.13 30.84 17.85
CA GLN A 7 12.42 31.07 19.11
C GLN A 7 12.49 29.86 20.06
N ILE A 8 12.38 28.64 19.54
CA ILE A 8 12.50 27.40 20.34
C ILE A 8 13.92 27.21 20.86
N LEU A 9 14.94 27.61 20.09
CA LEU A 9 16.34 27.52 20.50
C LEU A 9 16.70 28.60 21.55
N THR A 10 16.16 29.81 21.42
CA THR A 10 16.58 30.99 22.21
C THR A 10 15.64 31.38 23.35
N GLY A 11 14.47 30.76 23.48
CA GLY A 11 13.54 31.03 24.59
C GLY A 11 14.21 30.90 25.97
N LYS A 12 13.79 31.71 26.94
CA LYS A 12 14.38 31.72 28.29
C LYS A 12 13.44 31.21 29.38
N ASP A 13 12.17 31.07 29.05
CA ASP A 13 11.08 30.99 30.04
C ASP A 13 10.76 29.55 30.47
N THR A 14 11.19 28.57 29.66
CA THR A 14 10.97 27.13 29.86
C THR A 14 12.23 26.35 29.49
N LYS A 15 12.47 25.19 30.12
CA LYS A 15 13.66 24.35 29.83
C LYS A 15 13.68 23.97 28.36
N PHE A 16 14.86 24.04 27.74
CA PHE A 16 15.08 23.72 26.33
C PHE A 16 14.43 22.40 25.90
N ILE A 17 14.71 21.30 26.63
CA ILE A 17 14.17 19.97 26.35
C ILE A 17 12.64 19.99 26.29
N THR A 18 11.97 20.69 27.21
CA THR A 18 10.50 20.77 27.24
C THR A 18 9.95 21.49 26.01
N ARG A 19 10.58 22.60 25.60
CA ARG A 19 10.16 23.32 24.37
C ARG A 19 10.35 22.49 23.12
N THR A 20 11.52 21.86 23.01
CA THR A 20 11.83 20.99 21.86
C THR A 20 10.86 19.82 21.80
N TYR A 21 10.59 19.17 22.94
CA TYR A 21 9.64 18.07 23.01
C TYR A 21 8.23 18.52 22.61
N ASN A 22 7.73 19.63 23.16
CA ASN A 22 6.40 20.13 22.82
C ASN A 22 6.28 20.52 21.33
N TYR A 23 7.32 21.12 20.74
CA TYR A 23 7.32 21.44 19.31
C TYR A 23 7.32 20.18 18.45
N LEU A 24 8.14 19.17 18.78
CA LEU A 24 8.13 17.89 18.08
C LEU A 24 6.77 17.22 18.19
N LEU A 25 6.14 17.29 19.36
CA LEU A 25 4.79 16.78 19.58
C LEU A 25 3.75 17.52 18.73
N GLU A 26 3.83 18.85 18.65
CA GLU A 26 2.96 19.66 17.80
C GLU A 26 3.13 19.29 16.32
N VAL A 27 4.37 19.17 15.84
CA VAL A 27 4.67 18.78 14.45
C VAL A 27 4.20 17.37 14.14
N GLU A 28 4.37 16.43 15.08
CA GLU A 28 3.93 15.04 14.91
C GLU A 28 2.40 14.90 14.95
N LEU A 29 1.72 15.74 15.73
CA LEU A 29 0.27 15.77 15.85
C LEU A 29 -0.41 16.69 14.82
N GLU A 30 0.35 17.42 14.02
CA GLU A 30 -0.18 18.29 12.98
C GLU A 30 -0.89 17.45 11.92
N GLU A 31 -2.18 17.72 11.69
CA GLU A 31 -2.97 16.97 10.72
C GLU A 31 -2.48 17.26 9.29
N GLU A 32 -1.70 16.34 8.73
CA GLU A 32 -1.33 16.39 7.31
C GLU A 32 -2.52 16.05 6.41
N ILE A 33 -2.94 17.02 5.58
CA ILE A 33 -3.96 16.86 4.54
C ILE A 33 -3.48 15.89 3.44
N VAL A 34 -2.17 15.78 3.22
CA VAL A 34 -1.57 14.85 2.25
C VAL A 34 -0.45 14.08 2.92
N LYS A 35 -0.73 12.83 3.28
CA LYS A 35 0.27 11.98 3.92
C LYS A 35 1.29 11.49 2.90
N GLY A 36 2.56 11.34 3.30
CA GLY A 36 3.62 10.76 2.46
C GLY A 36 3.22 9.45 1.72
N PRO A 37 2.54 8.49 2.37
CA PRO A 37 2.03 7.29 1.69
C PRO A 37 1.03 7.55 0.56
N MET A 38 0.21 8.61 0.64
CA MET A 38 -0.72 8.99 -0.42
C MET A 38 0.04 9.45 -1.67
N ILE A 39 1.17 10.16 -1.48
CA ILE A 39 2.07 10.57 -2.56
C ILE A 39 2.72 9.33 -3.22
N ALA A 40 3.19 8.38 -2.41
CA ALA A 40 3.75 7.14 -2.92
C ALA A 40 2.73 6.31 -3.69
N TRP A 41 1.49 6.22 -3.20
CA TRP A 41 0.37 5.58 -3.90
C TRP A 41 0.13 6.22 -5.27
N ALA A 42 -0.01 7.55 -5.33
CA ALA A 42 -0.25 8.26 -6.57
C ALA A 42 0.86 8.01 -7.61
N ARG A 43 2.12 7.95 -7.18
CA ARG A 43 3.26 7.63 -8.05
C ARG A 43 3.25 6.19 -8.55
N ASN A 44 2.94 5.22 -7.68
CA ASN A 44 3.01 3.80 -8.02
C ASN A 44 1.81 3.33 -8.84
N VAL A 45 0.62 3.83 -8.53
CA VAL A 45 -0.65 3.40 -9.15
C VAL A 45 -1.03 4.31 -10.32
N GLY A 46 -0.51 5.54 -10.36
CA GLY A 46 -0.87 6.53 -11.39
C GLY A 46 -2.24 7.17 -11.16
N HIS A 47 -2.81 7.02 -9.97
CA HIS A 47 -4.11 7.59 -9.60
C HIS A 47 -4.06 8.13 -8.17
N ASN A 48 -4.60 9.33 -7.96
CA ASN A 48 -4.67 9.95 -6.63
C ASN A 48 -5.70 9.26 -5.75
N ILE A 49 -5.57 9.38 -4.44
CA ILE A 49 -6.60 8.92 -3.50
C ILE A 49 -6.98 10.08 -2.60
N ASN A 50 -8.29 10.31 -2.43
CA ASN A 50 -8.76 11.38 -1.57
C ASN A 50 -8.54 11.00 -0.10
N LEU A 51 -8.42 12.01 0.78
CA LEU A 51 -8.20 11.78 2.21
C LEU A 51 -9.33 10.91 2.82
N ASP A 52 -10.58 11.19 2.48
CA ASP A 52 -11.74 10.43 2.99
C ASP A 52 -11.69 8.95 2.59
N GLU A 53 -11.31 8.67 1.34
CA GLU A 53 -11.14 7.31 0.84
C GLU A 53 -9.98 6.61 1.52
N TRP A 54 -8.86 7.34 1.69
CA TRP A 54 -7.68 6.87 2.40
C TRP A 54 -8.02 6.48 3.84
N GLU A 55 -8.70 7.36 4.57
CA GLU A 55 -9.11 7.13 5.95
C GLU A 55 -10.07 5.94 6.05
N LYS A 56 -11.03 5.81 5.14
CA LYS A 56 -11.93 4.65 5.09
C LYS A 56 -11.17 3.34 4.91
N ILE A 57 -10.17 3.31 4.04
CA ILE A 57 -9.32 2.11 3.85
C ILE A 57 -8.59 1.75 5.14
N TRP A 58 -8.04 2.75 5.86
CA TRP A 58 -7.30 2.50 7.09
C TRP A 58 -8.18 2.17 8.29
N THR A 59 -9.40 2.68 8.37
CA THR A 59 -10.29 2.50 9.54
C THR A 59 -11.20 1.28 9.41
N GLU A 60 -11.70 1.00 8.21
CA GLU A 60 -12.63 -0.10 7.96
C GLU A 60 -11.92 -1.34 7.41
N ASN A 61 -11.05 -1.14 6.42
CA ASN A 61 -10.46 -2.24 5.65
C ASN A 61 -9.13 -2.77 6.22
N TRP A 62 -8.58 -2.20 7.29
CA TRP A 62 -7.37 -2.72 7.91
C TRP A 62 -7.52 -4.16 8.45
N LYS A 63 -8.75 -4.56 8.80
CA LYS A 63 -9.03 -5.95 9.18
C LYS A 63 -8.87 -6.92 8.01
N LEU A 64 -9.11 -6.48 6.78
CA LEU A 64 -8.85 -7.28 5.57
C LEU A 64 -7.34 -7.49 5.37
N THR A 65 -6.51 -6.49 5.67
CA THR A 65 -5.06 -6.63 5.67
C THR A 65 -4.51 -7.40 6.87
N LEU A 66 -5.29 -7.65 7.91
CA LEU A 66 -4.95 -8.64 8.95
C LEU A 66 -5.35 -10.07 8.59
N SER A 67 -6.35 -10.25 7.73
CA SER A 67 -6.82 -11.58 7.34
C SER A 67 -5.74 -12.34 6.56
N THR A 68 -5.12 -13.32 7.22
CA THR A 68 -4.14 -14.22 6.60
C THR A 68 -4.72 -14.93 5.39
N ALA A 69 -5.99 -15.35 5.48
CA ALA A 69 -6.71 -16.00 4.38
C ALA A 69 -6.83 -15.08 3.16
N PHE A 70 -7.08 -13.78 3.37
CA PHE A 70 -7.14 -12.82 2.27
C PHE A 70 -5.77 -12.62 1.61
N LYS A 71 -4.70 -12.46 2.40
CA LYS A 71 -3.32 -12.37 1.88
C LYS A 71 -2.93 -13.61 1.09
N GLU A 72 -3.21 -14.79 1.63
CA GLU A 72 -2.94 -16.06 0.97
C GLU A 72 -3.67 -16.16 -0.37
N ASN A 73 -4.94 -15.75 -0.42
CA ASN A 73 -5.71 -15.76 -1.66
C ASN A 73 -5.14 -14.78 -2.71
N GLN A 74 -4.71 -13.59 -2.29
CA GLN A 74 -4.03 -12.63 -3.18
C GLN A 74 -2.75 -13.23 -3.76
N TYR A 75 -1.88 -13.80 -2.92
CA TYR A 75 -0.67 -14.47 -3.39
C TYR A 75 -1.00 -15.61 -4.36
N LYS A 76 -1.96 -16.47 -4.01
CA LYS A 76 -2.42 -17.55 -4.90
C LYS A 76 -2.87 -17.03 -6.25
N MET A 77 -3.61 -15.92 -6.31
CA MET A 77 -4.02 -15.30 -7.58
C MET A 77 -2.83 -14.84 -8.42
N PHE A 78 -1.89 -14.08 -7.84
CA PHE A 78 -0.72 -13.59 -8.55
C PHE A 78 0.16 -14.73 -9.10
N TYR A 79 0.42 -15.76 -8.27
CA TYR A 79 1.19 -16.92 -8.71
C TYR A 79 0.45 -17.72 -9.78
N ARG A 80 -0.88 -17.85 -9.68
CA ARG A 80 -1.69 -18.58 -10.66
C ARG A 80 -1.70 -17.90 -12.02
N TRP A 81 -1.65 -16.56 -12.08
CA TRP A 81 -1.55 -15.82 -13.34
C TRP A 81 -0.22 -16.02 -14.08
N HIS A 82 0.84 -16.40 -13.36
CA HIS A 82 2.12 -16.73 -13.97
C HIS A 82 2.18 -18.19 -14.48
N LEU A 83 1.22 -19.03 -14.13
CA LEU A 83 1.16 -20.41 -14.59
C LEU A 83 0.50 -20.51 -15.96
N ALA A 84 1.15 -21.24 -16.87
CA ALA A 84 0.62 -21.48 -18.20
C ALA A 84 -0.63 -22.40 -18.14
N PRO A 85 -1.60 -22.23 -19.07
CA PRO A 85 -2.85 -23.01 -19.09
C PRO A 85 -2.64 -24.53 -19.01
N ALA A 86 -1.60 -25.03 -19.67
CA ALA A 86 -1.22 -26.44 -19.63
C ALA A 86 -0.92 -26.95 -18.21
N ARG A 87 -0.13 -26.18 -17.45
CA ARG A 87 0.24 -26.52 -16.07
C ARG A 87 -0.96 -26.39 -15.13
N LEU A 88 -1.86 -25.44 -15.41
CA LEU A 88 -3.10 -25.28 -14.66
C LEU A 88 -4.06 -26.45 -14.87
N ALA A 89 -4.17 -26.98 -16.08
CA ALA A 89 -5.00 -28.13 -16.39
C ALA A 89 -4.52 -29.43 -15.70
N GLU A 90 -3.22 -29.57 -15.46
CA GLU A 90 -2.65 -30.69 -14.69
C GLU A 90 -3.04 -30.63 -13.21
N MET A 91 -3.11 -29.42 -12.63
CA MET A 91 -3.50 -29.21 -11.23
C MET A 91 -5.03 -29.27 -11.04
N TYR A 92 -5.78 -28.84 -12.05
CA TYR A 92 -7.23 -28.69 -11.97
C TYR A 92 -7.88 -29.34 -13.21
N PRO A 93 -8.38 -30.59 -13.11
CA PRO A 93 -8.86 -31.35 -14.26
C PRO A 93 -10.02 -30.70 -15.03
N ALA A 94 -10.76 -29.78 -14.42
CA ALA A 94 -11.83 -29.03 -15.08
C ALA A 94 -11.33 -27.94 -16.03
N LEU A 95 -10.04 -27.56 -15.95
CA LEU A 95 -9.44 -26.53 -16.78
C LEU A 95 -8.90 -27.11 -18.09
N LYS A 96 -9.06 -26.32 -19.15
CA LYS A 96 -8.63 -26.63 -20.50
C LYS A 96 -7.14 -26.29 -20.69
N PRO A 97 -6.30 -27.20 -21.22
CA PRO A 97 -4.86 -26.98 -21.36
C PRO A 97 -4.47 -26.06 -22.52
N GLU A 98 -5.43 -25.67 -23.38
CA GLU A 98 -5.19 -24.84 -24.55
C GLU A 98 -4.86 -23.39 -24.19
N CYS A 99 -4.08 -22.72 -25.04
CA CYS A 99 -3.72 -21.32 -24.89
C CYS A 99 -4.96 -20.42 -24.80
N TRP A 100 -5.00 -19.52 -23.82
CA TRP A 100 -6.13 -18.60 -23.65
C TRP A 100 -6.37 -17.68 -24.85
N LYS A 101 -5.30 -17.34 -25.58
CA LYS A 101 -5.37 -16.44 -26.75
C LYS A 101 -5.80 -17.17 -28.02
N CYS A 102 -5.12 -18.27 -28.39
CA CYS A 102 -5.38 -18.96 -29.66
C CYS A 102 -6.39 -20.11 -29.56
N LYS A 103 -6.57 -20.71 -28.37
CA LYS A 103 -7.48 -21.83 -28.07
C LYS A 103 -7.31 -23.09 -28.93
N LEU A 104 -6.19 -23.21 -29.66
CA LEU A 104 -5.93 -24.33 -30.58
C LEU A 104 -4.75 -25.19 -30.15
N LYS A 105 -3.69 -24.56 -29.64
CA LYS A 105 -2.45 -25.22 -29.21
C LYS A 105 -2.36 -25.27 -27.68
N LYS A 106 -1.59 -26.22 -27.15
CA LYS A 106 -1.31 -26.34 -25.72
C LYS A 106 -0.66 -25.06 -25.19
N GLY A 107 -1.26 -24.43 -24.18
CA GLY A 107 -0.78 -23.18 -23.59
C GLY A 107 0.41 -23.43 -22.67
N THR A 108 1.62 -23.48 -23.23
CA THR A 108 2.88 -23.52 -22.48
C THR A 108 3.34 -22.11 -22.15
N PHE A 109 4.38 -21.96 -21.32
CA PHE A 109 4.88 -20.63 -20.94
C PHE A 109 5.45 -19.83 -22.13
N PHE A 110 6.01 -20.52 -23.13
CA PHE A 110 6.61 -19.91 -24.31
C PHE A 110 5.63 -19.73 -25.48
N HIS A 111 4.43 -20.32 -25.40
CA HIS A 111 3.46 -20.37 -26.48
C HIS A 111 2.33 -19.35 -26.29
#